data_AF-A0A970INN8-F1
#
_entry.id   AF-A0A970INN8-F1
#
_cell.length_a   1.000
_cell.length_b   1.000
_cell.length_c   1.000
_cell.angle_alpha   90.00
_cell.angle_beta   90.00
_cell.angle_gamma   90.00
#
_symmetry.space_group_name_H-M   'P 1'
#
loop_
_entity.id
_entity.type
_entity.pdbx_description
1 polymer ?
#
loop_
_entity_poly.entity_id
_entity_poly.type
_entity_poly.pdbx_seq_one_letter_code
_entity_poly.pdbx_strand_id
1 'polypeptide(L)'
;MQRIFYGLLMALLDFDITFGAGGIHIVGLIPDFVGYILIRLGLDAMAPYSRRFARARPWVTGMVIYTAALWVSDLVGLSAMLGTAITLPLEQLSITVSLKITYEIAKGVADMESAAGIPLNAESLRLFWIWMAFASFGTILLFQIFPELSLASMLIGLISNIAFLFSFHKAKNLFEEHQSRIPVRKDP
;
A
#
# COMPACT_ATOMS: atom_id res chain seq x y z
N MET A 1 -1.28 14.53 -6.10
CA MET A 1 -1.46 13.06 -6.04
C MET A 1 -0.30 12.24 -6.62
N GLN A 2 0.53 12.77 -7.54
CA GLN A 2 1.62 12.01 -8.19
C GLN A 2 2.55 11.28 -7.21
N ARG A 3 2.97 11.94 -6.13
CA ARG A 3 3.84 11.32 -5.10
C ARG A 3 3.19 10.10 -4.43
N ILE A 4 1.87 10.15 -4.17
CA ILE A 4 1.13 9.00 -3.63
C ILE A 4 1.14 7.85 -4.64
N PHE A 5 0.95 8.13 -5.93
CA PHE A 5 0.96 7.10 -6.96
C PHE A 5 2.31 6.37 -7.05
N TYR A 6 3.42 7.11 -7.15
CA TYR A 6 4.75 6.49 -7.20
C TYR A 6 5.08 5.72 -5.92
N GLY A 7 4.66 6.25 -4.77
CA GLY A 7 4.83 5.55 -3.49
C GLY A 7 4.01 4.27 -3.38
N LEU A 8 2.75 4.28 -3.84
CA LEU A 8 1.91 3.08 -3.92
C LEU A 8 2.46 2.08 -4.92
N LEU A 9 2.98 2.55 -6.06
CA LEU A 9 3.59 1.69 -7.07
C LEU A 9 4.75 0.91 -6.45
N MET A 10 5.65 1.58 -5.75
CA MET A 10 6.76 0.92 -5.06
C MET A 10 6.29 0.00 -3.93
N ALA A 11 5.34 0.44 -3.09
CA ALA A 11 4.90 -0.33 -1.93
C ALA A 11 3.98 -1.52 -2.24
N LEU A 12 3.32 -1.55 -3.41
CA LEU A 12 2.39 -2.63 -3.82
C LEU A 12 2.97 -3.57 -4.88
N LEU A 13 3.96 -3.12 -5.64
CA LEU A 13 4.75 -3.93 -6.59
C LEU A 13 6.18 -4.08 -6.05
N ASP A 14 6.30 -4.42 -4.77
CA ASP A 14 7.60 -4.83 -4.25
C ASP A 14 8.04 -6.13 -4.94
N PHE A 15 9.31 -6.15 -5.34
CA PHE A 15 9.95 -7.26 -6.04
C PHE A 15 11.11 -7.75 -5.19
N ASP A 16 10.83 -8.73 -4.34
CA ASP A 16 11.86 -9.51 -3.67
C ASP A 16 12.54 -10.44 -4.68
N ILE A 17 13.82 -10.21 -4.95
CA ILE A 17 14.65 -11.14 -5.73
C ILE A 17 15.46 -11.97 -4.74
N THR A 18 15.09 -13.25 -4.59
CA THR A 18 15.84 -14.20 -3.77
C THR A 18 17.07 -14.71 -4.53
N PHE A 19 18.27 -14.53 -3.96
CA PHE A 19 19.51 -15.11 -4.52
C PHE A 19 20.04 -16.25 -3.63
N GLY A 20 20.41 -17.37 -4.26
CA GLY A 20 21.14 -18.49 -3.65
C GLY A 20 20.29 -19.72 -3.30
N ALA A 21 20.88 -20.91 -3.46
CA ALA A 21 20.28 -22.18 -3.04
C ALA A 21 20.15 -22.21 -1.50
N GLY A 22 18.96 -21.85 -1.00
CA GLY A 22 18.65 -21.80 0.43
C GLY A 22 17.94 -20.54 0.91
N GLY A 23 17.71 -19.52 0.06
CA GLY A 23 16.89 -18.36 0.44
C GLY A 23 17.51 -17.42 1.48
N ILE A 24 18.85 -17.41 1.59
CA ILE A 24 19.58 -16.75 2.69
C ILE A 24 19.74 -15.22 2.49
N HIS A 25 19.49 -14.69 1.28
CA HIS A 25 19.56 -13.26 1.02
C HIS A 25 18.34 -12.80 0.22
N ILE A 26 17.36 -12.25 0.94
CA ILE A 26 16.26 -11.46 0.38
C ILE A 26 16.75 -10.01 0.44
N VAL A 27 17.19 -9.47 -0.70
CA VAL A 27 17.47 -8.04 -0.81
C VAL A 27 16.46 -7.49 -1.80
N GLY A 28 15.42 -6.85 -1.27
CA GLY A 28 14.47 -6.09 -2.08
C GLY A 28 15.25 -5.09 -2.94
N LEU A 29 15.09 -5.19 -4.27
CA LEU A 29 15.85 -4.36 -5.23
C LEU A 29 15.54 -2.86 -5.07
N ILE A 30 14.36 -2.56 -4.51
CA ILE A 30 13.90 -1.24 -4.08
C ILE A 30 13.54 -1.36 -2.60
N PRO A 31 14.11 -0.54 -1.71
CA PRO A 31 13.68 -0.58 -0.32
C PRO A 31 12.25 -0.06 -0.17
N ASP A 32 11.34 -0.89 0.34
CA ASP A 32 9.92 -0.58 0.59
C ASP A 32 9.69 0.76 1.31
N PHE A 33 10.58 1.09 2.24
CA PHE A 33 10.48 2.33 3.00
C PHE A 33 10.49 3.57 2.10
N VAL A 34 11.13 3.52 0.92
CA VAL A 34 11.13 4.61 -0.07
C VAL A 34 9.71 4.84 -0.62
N GLY A 35 8.98 3.75 -0.90
CA GLY A 35 7.59 3.81 -1.31
C GLY A 35 6.73 4.49 -0.26
N TYR A 36 6.86 4.09 1.01
CA TYR A 36 6.11 4.71 2.11
C TYR A 36 6.51 6.17 2.38
N ILE A 37 7.78 6.56 2.19
CA ILE A 37 8.21 7.97 2.26
C ILE A 37 7.49 8.81 1.19
N LEU A 38 7.42 8.32 -0.05
CA LEU A 38 6.73 9.00 -1.15
C LEU A 38 5.22 9.11 -0.88
N ILE A 39 4.60 8.06 -0.33
CA ILE A 39 3.21 8.11 0.11
C ILE A 39 3.05 9.22 1.16
N ARG A 40 3.90 9.28 2.19
CA ARG A 40 3.82 10.32 3.23
C ARG A 40 3.88 11.73 2.65
N LEU A 41 4.87 12.02 1.81
CA LEU A 41 5.02 13.32 1.16
C LEU A 41 3.81 13.66 0.27
N GLY A 42 3.20 12.64 -0.34
CA GLY A 42 1.98 12.78 -1.11
C GLY A 42 0.76 13.06 -0.23
N LEU A 43 0.60 12.35 0.88
CA LEU A 43 -0.47 12.57 1.87
C LEU A 43 -0.38 13.98 2.45
N ASP A 44 0.83 14.49 2.67
CA ASP A 44 1.04 15.84 3.19
C ASP A 44 0.54 16.91 2.22
N ALA A 45 0.82 16.73 0.92
CA ALA A 45 0.31 17.60 -0.13
C ALA A 45 -1.21 17.50 -0.32
N MET A 46 -1.82 16.34 -0.03
CA MET A 46 -3.26 16.11 -0.22
C MET A 46 -4.10 16.35 1.04
N ALA A 47 -3.48 16.54 2.21
CA ALA A 47 -4.17 16.79 3.48
C ALA A 47 -5.16 17.97 3.47
N PRO A 48 -4.93 19.06 2.71
CA PRO A 48 -5.92 20.14 2.59
C PRO A 48 -7.22 19.72 1.88
N TYR A 49 -7.22 18.62 1.14
CA TYR A 49 -8.39 18.16 0.36
C TYR A 49 -9.24 17.12 1.10
N SER A 50 -8.64 16.29 1.96
CA SER A 50 -9.39 15.37 2.82
C SER A 50 -8.66 15.08 4.13
N ARG A 51 -9.43 15.06 5.23
CA ARG A 51 -8.97 14.67 6.57
C ARG A 51 -8.46 13.23 6.62
N ARG A 52 -8.90 12.38 5.68
CA ARG A 52 -8.46 10.98 5.55
C ARG A 52 -6.97 10.87 5.28
N PHE A 53 -6.42 11.77 4.45
CA PHE A 53 -5.00 11.78 4.17
C PHE A 53 -4.17 12.14 5.41
N ALA A 54 -4.66 13.09 6.23
CA ALA A 54 -4.03 13.41 7.51
C ALA A 54 -4.10 12.22 8.50
N ARG A 55 -5.21 11.46 8.51
CA ARG A 55 -5.37 10.26 9.35
C ARG A 55 -4.44 9.11 8.94
N ALA A 56 -4.07 9.01 7.67
CA ALA A 56 -3.15 7.99 7.15
C ALA A 56 -1.67 8.26 7.53
N ARG A 57 -1.29 9.53 7.79
CA ARG A 57 0.10 9.94 8.11
C ARG A 57 0.80 9.12 9.20
N PRO A 58 0.23 8.90 10.40
CA PRO A 58 0.91 8.14 11.46
C PRO A 58 1.14 6.68 11.05
N TRP A 59 0.19 6.08 10.31
CA TRP A 59 0.32 4.70 9.82
C TRP A 59 1.45 4.56 8.81
N VAL A 60 1.52 5.47 7.85
CA VAL A 60 2.61 5.49 6.86
C VAL A 60 3.96 5.74 7.53
N THR A 61 4.02 6.64 8.52
CA THR A 61 5.25 6.89 9.28
C THR A 61 5.72 5.66 10.04
N GLY A 62 4.79 4.92 10.66
CA GLY A 62 5.09 3.64 11.28
C GLY A 62 5.65 2.62 10.28
N MET A 63 5.04 2.52 9.09
CA MET A 63 5.52 1.63 8.03
C MET A 63 6.91 2.00 7.52
N VAL A 64 7.24 3.29 7.40
CA VAL A 64 8.61 3.73 7.02
C VAL A 64 9.63 3.23 8.04
N ILE A 65 9.37 3.42 9.33
CA ILE A 65 10.30 2.98 10.39
C ILE A 65 10.42 1.46 10.40
N TYR A 66 9.29 0.76 10.30
CA TYR A 66 9.22 -0.70 10.29
C TYR A 66 10.00 -1.31 9.12
N THR A 67 9.69 -0.88 7.89
CA THR A 67 10.34 -1.40 6.67
C THR A 67 11.82 -1.03 6.59
N ALA A 68 12.21 0.15 7.10
CA ALA A 68 13.62 0.51 7.23
C ALA A 68 14.37 -0.37 8.23
N ALA A 69 13.75 -0.67 9.38
CA ALA A 69 14.35 -1.56 10.38
C ALA A 69 14.49 -3.00 9.87
N LEU A 70 13.49 -3.51 9.13
CA LEU A 70 13.58 -4.81 8.47
C LEU A 70 14.72 -4.84 7.46
N TRP A 71 14.79 -3.85 6.57
CA TRP A 71 15.84 -3.78 5.57
C TRP A 71 17.26 -3.74 6.18
N VAL A 72 17.45 -3.01 7.28
CA VAL A 72 18.72 -3.01 8.04
C VAL A 72 18.97 -4.37 8.71
N SER A 73 17.93 -5.03 9.22
CA SER A 73 18.03 -6.36 9.82
C SER A 73 18.43 -7.42 8.78
N ASP A 74 17.92 -7.33 7.56
CA ASP A 74 18.27 -8.20 6.44
C ASP A 74 19.74 -8.02 6.02
N LEU A 75 20.25 -6.79 5.98
CA LEU A 75 21.65 -6.48 5.68
C LEU A 75 22.64 -7.13 6.64
N VAL A 76 22.27 -7.24 7.91
CA VAL A 76 23.12 -7.82 8.98
C VAL A 76 22.83 -9.33 9.15
N GLY A 77 21.85 -9.89 8.43
CA GLY A 77 21.43 -11.29 8.55
C GLY A 77 20.65 -11.60 9.84
N LEU A 78 20.15 -10.56 10.52
CA LEU A 78 19.39 -10.70 11.76
C LEU A 78 17.99 -11.27 11.51
N SER A 79 17.43 -11.03 10.32
CA SER A 79 16.13 -11.60 9.92
C SER A 79 16.12 -13.12 9.87
N ALA A 80 17.22 -13.74 9.40
CA ALA A 80 17.37 -15.20 9.40
C ALA A 80 17.51 -15.79 10.83
N MET A 81 17.92 -14.97 11.81
CA MET A 81 17.99 -15.36 13.22
C MET A 81 16.65 -15.18 13.95
N LEU A 82 15.77 -14.32 13.44
CA LEU A 82 14.43 -14.13 13.95
C LEU A 82 13.59 -15.34 13.51
N GLY A 83 13.24 -16.20 14.47
CA GLY A 83 12.44 -17.39 14.20
C GLY A 83 11.08 -17.05 13.59
N THR A 84 10.50 -18.02 12.86
CA THR A 84 9.21 -17.89 12.16
C THR A 84 8.05 -17.47 13.06
N ALA A 85 8.12 -17.77 14.36
CA ALA A 85 7.13 -17.36 15.35
C ALA A 85 7.05 -15.83 15.54
N ILE A 86 8.12 -15.09 15.24
CA ILE A 86 8.18 -13.63 15.35
C ILE A 86 7.90 -12.98 13.99
N THR A 87 8.47 -13.49 12.91
CA THR A 87 8.35 -12.88 11.58
C THR A 87 6.93 -12.94 11.02
N LEU A 88 6.24 -14.08 11.19
CA LEU A 88 4.92 -14.31 10.61
C LEU A 88 3.83 -13.33 11.16
N PRO A 89 3.71 -13.09 12.48
CA PRO A 89 2.80 -12.06 12.98
C PRO A 89 3.16 -10.64 12.52
N LEU A 90 4.45 -10.33 12.37
CA LEU A 90 4.93 -9.03 11.91
C LEU A 90 4.51 -8.77 10.46
N GLU A 91 4.64 -9.76 9.58
CA GLU A 91 4.18 -9.69 8.18
C GLU A 91 2.66 -9.49 8.09
N GLN A 92 1.88 -10.22 8.90
CA GLN A 92 0.42 -10.05 8.96
C GLN A 92 0.02 -8.63 9.40
N LEU A 93 0.74 -8.08 10.38
CA LEU A 93 0.54 -6.72 10.84
C LEU A 93 0.90 -5.70 9.74
N SER A 94 2.01 -5.92 9.02
CA SER A 94 2.43 -5.12 7.87
C SER A 94 1.34 -5.05 6.79
N ILE A 95 0.80 -6.22 6.38
CA ILE A 95 -0.30 -6.32 5.40
C ILE A 95 -1.52 -5.54 5.89
N THR A 96 -1.89 -5.69 7.16
CA THR A 96 -3.05 -5.01 7.75
C THR A 96 -2.89 -3.49 7.72
N VAL A 97 -1.69 -2.99 8.06
CA VAL A 97 -1.40 -1.56 8.03
C VAL A 97 -1.37 -1.04 6.59
N SER A 98 -0.81 -1.78 5.64
CA SER A 98 -0.81 -1.43 4.21
C SER A 98 -2.23 -1.36 3.65
N LEU A 99 -3.10 -2.33 3.95
CA LEU A 99 -4.52 -2.30 3.60
C LEU A 99 -5.24 -1.10 4.21
N LYS A 100 -4.90 -0.73 5.45
CA LYS A 100 -5.45 0.45 6.10
C LYS A 100 -5.02 1.76 5.43
N ILE A 101 -3.75 1.87 5.03
CA ILE A 101 -3.22 3.04 4.33
C ILE A 101 -3.94 3.20 2.98
N THR A 102 -4.01 2.13 2.19
CA THR A 102 -4.69 2.12 0.88
C THR A 102 -6.19 2.40 1.01
N TYR A 103 -6.84 1.92 2.08
CA TYR A 103 -8.23 2.25 2.39
C TYR A 103 -8.44 3.74 2.65
N GLU A 104 -7.62 4.35 3.52
CA GLU A 104 -7.74 5.78 3.83
C GLU A 104 -7.44 6.63 2.59
N ILE A 105 -6.53 6.20 1.71
CA ILE A 105 -6.28 6.85 0.42
C ILE A 105 -7.51 6.75 -0.50
N ALA A 106 -8.08 5.56 -0.69
CA ALA A 106 -9.26 5.36 -1.53
C ALA A 106 -10.47 6.15 -1.02
N LYS A 107 -10.67 6.17 0.30
CA LYS A 107 -11.71 6.97 0.94
C LYS A 107 -11.44 8.47 0.87
N GLY A 108 -10.18 8.88 0.93
CA GLY A 108 -9.79 10.27 0.67
C GLY A 108 -10.20 10.73 -0.72
N VAL A 109 -10.04 9.88 -1.75
CA VAL A 109 -10.51 10.14 -3.12
C VAL A 109 -12.04 10.24 -3.17
N ALA A 110 -12.76 9.34 -2.48
CA ALA A 110 -14.23 9.40 -2.38
C ALA A 110 -14.74 10.69 -1.70
N ASP A 111 -14.06 11.16 -0.66
CA ASP A 111 -14.38 12.42 0.02
C ASP A 111 -14.20 13.61 -0.94
N MET A 112 -13.12 13.63 -1.74
CA MET A 112 -12.89 14.67 -2.74
C MET A 112 -13.94 14.65 -3.86
N GLU A 113 -14.31 13.46 -4.34
CA GLU A 113 -15.37 13.27 -5.33
C GLU A 113 -16.73 13.80 -4.81
N SER A 114 -17.05 13.49 -3.55
CA SER A 114 -18.28 13.97 -2.90
C SER A 114 -18.28 15.48 -2.67
N ALA A 115 -17.13 16.06 -2.31
CA ALA A 115 -17.00 17.50 -2.06
C ALA A 115 -17.02 18.34 -3.34
N ALA A 116 -16.45 17.83 -4.43
CA ALA A 116 -16.41 18.50 -5.72
C ALA A 116 -17.64 18.23 -6.60
N GLY A 117 -18.38 17.15 -6.34
CA GLY A 117 -19.47 16.68 -7.19
C GLY A 117 -19.00 16.17 -8.56
N ILE A 118 -17.72 15.78 -8.67
CA ILE A 118 -17.07 15.33 -9.92
C ILE A 118 -16.57 13.91 -9.71
N PRO A 119 -16.90 12.96 -10.60
CA PRO A 119 -16.43 11.58 -10.47
C PRO A 119 -14.90 11.51 -10.62
N LEU A 120 -14.20 11.08 -9.56
CA LEU A 120 -12.75 10.86 -9.52
C LEU A 120 -12.40 9.37 -9.52
N ASN A 121 -13.32 8.50 -9.96
CA ASN A 121 -13.13 7.05 -10.04
C ASN A 121 -13.04 6.37 -8.65
N ALA A 122 -13.62 6.97 -7.60
CA ALA A 122 -13.55 6.44 -6.24
C ALA A 122 -14.20 5.06 -6.08
N GLU A 123 -15.27 4.79 -6.84
CA GLU A 123 -15.97 3.50 -6.83
C GLU A 123 -15.04 2.35 -7.27
N SER A 124 -14.32 2.53 -8.39
CA SER A 124 -13.39 1.52 -8.88
C SER A 124 -12.21 1.33 -7.92
N LEU A 125 -11.68 2.40 -7.30
CA LEU A 125 -10.66 2.26 -6.24
C LEU A 125 -11.16 1.37 -5.09
N ARG A 126 -12.40 1.61 -4.63
CA ARG A 126 -13.00 0.82 -3.55
C ARG A 126 -13.17 -0.64 -3.95
N LEU A 127 -13.63 -0.91 -5.17
CA LEU A 127 -13.81 -2.28 -5.67
C LEU A 127 -12.48 -3.05 -5.68
N PHE A 128 -11.42 -2.48 -6.25
CA PHE A 128 -10.12 -3.16 -6.29
C PHE A 128 -9.48 -3.28 -4.91
N TRP A 129 -9.70 -2.31 -4.01
CA TRP A 129 -9.26 -2.44 -2.63
C TRP A 129 -9.93 -3.62 -1.90
N ILE A 130 -11.23 -3.86 -2.14
CA ILE A 130 -11.94 -5.02 -1.59
C ILE A 130 -11.30 -6.31 -2.10
N TRP A 131 -11.01 -6.41 -3.39
CA TRP A 131 -10.33 -7.57 -3.97
C TRP A 131 -8.92 -7.78 -3.41
N MET A 132 -8.14 -6.70 -3.23
CA MET A 132 -6.85 -6.77 -2.55
C MET A 132 -6.99 -7.35 -1.14
N ALA A 133 -7.94 -6.83 -0.34
CA ALA A 133 -8.16 -7.32 1.02
C ALA A 133 -8.57 -8.80 1.04
N PHE A 134 -9.52 -9.20 0.19
CA PHE A 134 -9.93 -10.60 0.09
C PHE A 134 -8.79 -11.52 -0.33
N ALA A 135 -7.97 -11.11 -1.30
CA ALA A 135 -6.83 -11.89 -1.73
C ALA A 135 -5.75 -11.98 -0.64
N SER A 136 -5.44 -10.89 0.06
CA SER A 136 -4.46 -10.89 1.15
C SER A 136 -4.86 -11.82 2.29
N PHE A 137 -6.11 -11.73 2.77
CA PHE A 137 -6.60 -12.64 3.81
C PHE A 137 -6.77 -14.07 3.29
N GLY A 138 -7.19 -14.23 2.04
CA GLY A 138 -7.29 -15.52 1.36
C GLY A 138 -5.95 -16.23 1.31
N THR A 139 -4.86 -15.52 0.99
CA THR A 139 -3.50 -16.10 0.96
C THR A 139 -3.07 -16.59 2.34
N ILE A 140 -3.29 -15.79 3.39
CA ILE A 140 -2.95 -16.17 4.77
C ILE A 140 -3.72 -17.43 5.21
N LEU A 141 -5.02 -17.47 4.95
CA LEU A 141 -5.87 -18.60 5.34
C LEU A 141 -5.54 -19.86 4.53
N LEU A 142 -5.38 -19.73 3.21
CA LEU A 142 -5.07 -20.86 2.34
C LEU A 142 -3.68 -21.43 2.60
N PHE A 143 -2.71 -20.60 2.96
CA PHE A 143 -1.38 -21.08 3.32
C PHE A 143 -1.40 -22.06 4.50
N GLN A 144 -2.33 -21.89 5.45
CA GLN A 144 -2.45 -22.79 6.60
C GLN A 144 -3.14 -24.12 6.29
N ILE A 145 -3.96 -24.19 5.24
CA ILE A 145 -4.78 -25.38 4.93
C ILE A 145 -4.29 -26.09 3.67
N PHE A 146 -4.08 -25.34 2.57
CA PHE A 146 -3.70 -25.84 1.25
C PHE A 146 -2.64 -24.90 0.62
N PRO A 147 -1.34 -25.14 0.86
CA PRO A 147 -0.26 -24.28 0.39
C PRO A 147 -0.26 -24.05 -1.12
N GLU A 148 -0.59 -25.06 -1.92
CA GLU A 148 -0.64 -24.95 -3.39
C GLU A 148 -1.70 -23.96 -3.87
N LEU A 149 -2.84 -23.87 -3.17
CA LEU A 149 -3.92 -22.94 -3.54
C LEU A 149 -3.62 -21.50 -3.11
N SER A 150 -2.72 -21.31 -2.14
CA SER A 150 -2.28 -19.98 -1.71
C SER A 150 -1.59 -19.21 -2.84
N LEU A 151 -0.91 -19.92 -3.76
CA LEU A 151 -0.25 -19.32 -4.91
C LEU A 151 -1.27 -18.69 -5.88
N ALA A 152 -2.42 -19.34 -6.09
CA ALA A 152 -3.49 -18.77 -6.89
C ALA A 152 -4.05 -17.49 -6.24
N SER A 153 -4.24 -17.48 -4.91
CA SER A 153 -4.67 -16.29 -4.17
C SER A 153 -3.66 -15.15 -4.23
N MET A 154 -2.36 -15.48 -4.15
CA MET A 154 -1.28 -14.51 -4.30
C MET A 154 -1.31 -13.84 -5.69
N LEU A 155 -1.53 -14.62 -6.76
CA LEU A 155 -1.66 -14.07 -8.12
C LEU A 155 -2.89 -13.16 -8.26
N ILE A 156 -4.03 -13.55 -7.68
CA ILE A 156 -5.23 -12.68 -7.63
C ILE A 156 -4.91 -11.38 -6.87
N GLY A 157 -4.15 -11.47 -5.78
CA GLY A 157 -3.68 -10.31 -5.02
C GLY A 157 -2.82 -9.37 -5.86
N LEU A 158 -1.85 -9.93 -6.61
CA LEU A 158 -0.99 -9.14 -7.51
C LEU A 158 -1.81 -8.44 -8.61
N ILE A 159 -2.74 -9.15 -9.25
CA ILE A 159 -3.64 -8.56 -10.26
C ILE A 159 -4.48 -7.44 -9.64
N SER A 160 -4.97 -7.64 -8.42
CA SER A 160 -5.76 -6.64 -7.69
C SER A 160 -4.93 -5.41 -7.33
N ASN A 161 -3.67 -5.58 -6.92
CA ASN A 161 -2.73 -4.48 -6.67
C ASN A 161 -2.51 -3.65 -7.95
N ILE A 162 -2.27 -4.32 -9.09
CA ILE A 162 -2.09 -3.65 -10.39
C ILE A 162 -3.37 -2.90 -10.79
N ALA A 163 -4.53 -3.53 -10.64
CA ALA A 163 -5.82 -2.92 -10.96
C ALA A 163 -6.12 -1.71 -10.06
N PHE A 164 -5.78 -1.79 -8.77
CA PHE A 164 -5.88 -0.68 -7.84
C PHE A 164 -4.96 0.48 -8.26
N LEU A 165 -3.71 0.20 -8.64
CA LEU A 165 -2.77 1.20 -9.13
C LEU A 165 -3.27 1.89 -10.41
N PHE A 166 -3.79 1.11 -11.36
CA PHE A 166 -4.38 1.67 -12.58
C PHE A 166 -5.58 2.57 -12.28
N SER A 167 -6.45 2.12 -11.37
CA SER A 167 -7.60 2.88 -10.90
C SER A 167 -7.18 4.19 -10.21
N PHE A 168 -6.14 4.15 -9.37
CA PHE A 168 -5.55 5.32 -8.73
C PHE A 168 -4.89 6.26 -9.74
N HIS A 169 -4.22 5.73 -10.76
CA HIS A 169 -3.64 6.53 -11.84
C HIS A 169 -4.72 7.34 -12.57
N LYS A 170 -5.86 6.71 -12.87
CA LYS A 170 -7.02 7.39 -13.47
C LYS A 170 -7.56 8.48 -12.54
N ALA A 171 -7.75 8.18 -11.25
CA ALA A 171 -8.18 9.16 -10.25
C ALA A 171 -7.22 10.36 -10.16
N LYS A 172 -5.91 10.09 -10.20
CA LYS A 172 -4.85 11.09 -10.21
C LYS A 172 -4.93 12.01 -11.43
N ASN A 173 -5.11 11.46 -12.63
CA ASN A 173 -5.23 12.27 -13.85
C ASN A 173 -6.51 13.13 -13.83
N LEU A 174 -7.65 12.56 -13.38
CA LEU A 174 -8.90 13.29 -13.24
C LEU A 174 -8.81 14.43 -12.21
N PHE A 175 -8.08 14.21 -11.12
CA PHE A 175 -7.79 15.24 -10.13
C PHE A 175 -6.95 16.37 -10.73
N GLU A 176 -5.91 16.05 -11.50
CA GLU A 176 -5.06 17.06 -12.16
C GLU A 176 -5.86 17.91 -13.15
N GLU A 177 -6.78 17.29 -13.90
CA GLU A 177 -7.68 17.98 -14.83
C GLU A 177 -8.67 18.91 -14.11
N HIS A 178 -9.22 18.48 -12.98
CA HIS A 178 -10.27 19.20 -12.25
C HIS A 178 -9.77 19.96 -11.02
N GLN A 179 -8.46 20.11 -10.85
CA GLN A 179 -7.86 20.60 -9.61
C GLN A 179 -8.43 21.96 -9.15
N SER A 180 -8.71 22.87 -10.08
CA SER A 180 -9.26 24.19 -9.80
C SER A 180 -10.70 24.18 -9.27
N ARG A 181 -11.44 23.08 -9.50
CA ARG A 181 -12.85 22.91 -9.11
C ARG A 181 -13.00 22.15 -7.80
N ILE A 182 -11.94 21.52 -7.30
CA ILE A 182 -11.98 20.73 -6.07
C ILE A 182 -11.74 21.67 -4.88
N PRO A 183 -12.73 21.80 -3.96
CA PRO A 183 -12.60 22.73 -2.85
C PRO A 183 -11.51 22.28 -1.88
N VAL A 184 -10.63 23.22 -1.52
CA VAL A 184 -9.70 23.04 -0.41
C VAL A 184 -10.49 23.21 0.89
N ARG A 185 -10.35 22.25 1.81
CA ARG A 185 -10.98 22.32 3.13
C ARG A 185 -10.48 23.56 3.88
N LYS A 186 -11.41 24.36 4.41
CA LYS A 186 -11.09 25.61 5.11
C LYS A 186 -10.71 25.44 6.59
N ASP A 187 -10.84 24.23 7.15
CA ASP A 187 -10.61 23.97 8.58
C ASP A 187 -9.40 23.05 8.82
N PRO A 188 -8.63 23.26 9.90
CA PRO A 188 -7.47 22.44 10.29
C PRO A 188 -7.84 20.98 10.58
#